data_AF-V7HXH8-F1
#
_entry.id   AF-V7HXH8-F1
#
_cell.length_a   1.000
_cell.length_b   1.000
_cell.length_c   1.000
_cell.angle_alpha   90.00
_cell.angle_beta   90.00
_cell.angle_gamma   90.00
#
_symmetry.space_group_name_H-M   'P 1'
#
loop_
_entity.id
_entity.type
_entity.pdbx_description
1 polymer ?
#
loop_
_entity_poly.entity_id
_entity_poly.type
_entity_poly.pdbx_seq_one_letter_code
_entity_poly.pdbx_strand_id
1 'polypeptide(L)'
;MKKLIKNGFWVVLGLFLGILLPLVAQADYQITSYQVEAQIQPNGSLNLQRKITYDFDDEANGVYYRQNLASGQKLSQPEVKVNGQKTRNYELNHDQAGYRFKVYHHTNGGKVTFTYDYVIEKAVINWQDTAELNFKIIGDGWEESLHNVQVKVSLPQKQVSSLQAWVHGPLNGYNEVNRSLGYSKFRVARVPAKTFVEIHMVFDKALTANNPELRSSKRLAQVRAQEAKFAKEANAKRRNQKLLAYVTAFLGSLLVLRLMWVGFVKKPGYGPHPLKKSLTPHVFEPPTYPAAMAQALRTAHVPNALGLSAHLLELVAAKKIKLEELPGSKGSKEYRLTLVDFVLDEKLIAFLFNEVGDGKSFTTQKLRRYGKRARTSQKINDAYSAWQEAVYTGLFQQGYLSKTQQDAGTKFNLKLILGIVATIFLGLGLFFLNQGFGLICLLIWLPLELMVALIWGLRKSAYTVQGAQEATKLNGLYKMLDEIGNFRPKEVGDIALWETLLPYATAFGLSEKVVAALKTDFSVAEFQASGHELLYYSLISHNMVASFSESFDRSFEQSLTNYSASSSSSSSGSSGGFSGGNSGGFGGGSGGGAF
;
A
#
# COMPACT_ATOMS: atom_id res chain seq x y z
N MET A 1 25.14 28.83 5.79
CA MET A 1 23.74 28.88 6.28
C MET A 1 23.23 30.30 6.61
N LYS A 2 23.92 31.14 7.42
CA LYS A 2 23.36 32.44 7.90
C LYS A 2 22.97 33.50 6.84
N LYS A 3 23.33 33.36 5.55
CA LYS A 3 22.98 34.32 4.47
C LYS A 3 21.69 34.03 3.70
N LEU A 4 21.13 32.81 3.80
CA LEU A 4 19.88 32.44 3.11
C LEU A 4 18.60 32.79 3.89
N ILE A 5 18.71 32.94 5.22
CA ILE A 5 17.55 33.17 6.11
C ILE A 5 17.04 34.62 6.03
N LYS A 6 17.91 35.60 5.72
CA LYS A 6 17.52 37.03 5.69
C LYS A 6 16.62 37.43 4.51
N ASN A 7 16.63 36.69 3.40
CA ASN A 7 15.86 37.04 2.20
C ASN A 7 14.46 36.39 2.17
N GLY A 8 14.21 35.34 2.96
CA GLY A 8 12.87 34.74 3.06
C GLY A 8 11.89 35.56 3.89
N PHE A 9 12.37 36.24 4.93
CA PHE A 9 11.52 36.95 5.89
C PHE A 9 10.70 38.11 5.27
N TRP A 10 11.31 38.85 4.34
CA TRP A 10 10.65 39.98 3.68
C TRP A 10 9.66 39.58 2.58
N VAL A 11 9.84 38.40 1.96
CA VAL A 11 8.90 37.86 0.96
C VAL A 11 7.62 37.35 1.63
N VAL A 12 7.72 36.80 2.85
CA VAL A 12 6.54 36.38 3.64
C VAL A 12 5.78 37.58 4.18
N LEU A 13 6.47 38.64 4.62
CA LEU A 13 5.82 39.84 5.16
C LEU A 13 5.07 40.66 4.09
N GLY A 14 5.58 40.69 2.85
CA GLY A 14 4.93 41.37 1.73
C GLY A 14 3.63 40.71 1.23
N LEU A 15 3.38 39.46 1.59
CA LEU A 15 2.16 38.72 1.20
C LEU A 15 0.97 38.93 2.16
N PHE A 16 1.17 39.58 3.30
CA PHE A 16 0.16 39.65 4.39
C PHE A 16 -0.58 40.99 4.51
N LEU A 17 -0.23 42.01 3.72
CA LEU A 17 -0.72 43.39 3.86
C LEU A 17 -1.67 43.85 2.73
N GLY A 18 -2.23 42.90 1.98
CA GLY A 18 -2.98 43.16 0.74
C GLY A 18 -4.50 43.09 0.79
N ILE A 19 -5.14 42.77 1.93
CA ILE A 19 -6.60 42.65 2.03
C ILE A 19 -7.12 43.26 3.35
N LEU A 20 -7.49 44.53 3.31
CA LEU A 20 -8.50 45.12 4.20
C LEU A 20 -9.71 45.51 3.34
N LEU A 21 -10.46 44.49 2.92
CA LEU A 21 -11.85 44.66 2.55
C LEU A 21 -12.69 44.61 3.84
N PRO A 22 -13.80 45.36 3.94
CA PRO A 22 -14.66 45.28 5.12
C PRO A 22 -15.18 43.86 5.29
N LEU A 23 -15.04 43.30 6.50
CA LEU A 23 -15.71 42.06 6.88
C LEU A 23 -17.23 42.31 6.85
N VAL A 24 -17.86 41.98 5.72
CA VAL A 24 -19.26 41.58 5.74
C VAL A 24 -19.27 40.21 6.40
N ALA A 25 -19.90 40.09 7.56
CA ALA A 25 -20.09 38.79 8.19
C ALA A 25 -20.94 37.92 7.24
N GLN A 26 -20.27 37.02 6.52
CA GLN A 26 -20.92 35.89 5.87
C GLN A 26 -20.94 34.78 6.90
N ALA A 27 -22.12 34.21 7.17
CA ALA A 27 -22.21 32.98 7.95
C ALA A 27 -21.38 31.87 7.27
N ASP A 28 -20.73 31.01 8.05
CA ASP A 28 -20.05 29.83 7.51
C ASP A 28 -21.07 28.69 7.34
N TYR A 29 -21.11 28.09 6.15
CA TYR A 29 -22.10 27.07 5.80
C TYR A 29 -21.70 26.21 4.59
N GLN A 30 -22.32 25.03 4.50
CA GLN A 30 -22.25 24.15 3.33
C GLN A 30 -23.62 23.78 2.78
N ILE A 31 -23.76 23.69 1.46
CA ILE A 31 -25.00 23.20 0.83
C ILE A 31 -24.88 21.68 0.65
N THR A 32 -25.50 20.94 1.56
CA THR A 32 -25.36 19.47 1.70
C THR A 32 -26.36 18.67 0.89
N SER A 33 -27.49 19.26 0.50
CA SER A 33 -28.42 18.67 -0.48
C SER A 33 -29.12 19.74 -1.31
N TYR A 34 -29.26 19.47 -2.61
CA TYR A 34 -29.88 20.38 -3.56
C TYR A 34 -30.81 19.60 -4.50
N GLN A 35 -32.12 19.87 -4.41
CA GLN A 35 -33.15 19.11 -5.13
C GLN A 35 -34.06 20.06 -5.91
N VAL A 36 -34.33 19.75 -7.18
CA VAL A 36 -35.28 20.50 -8.01
C VAL A 36 -36.25 19.53 -8.69
N GLU A 37 -37.54 19.72 -8.43
CA GLU A 37 -38.60 19.13 -9.24
C GLU A 37 -39.26 20.23 -10.06
N ALA A 38 -39.31 20.04 -11.38
CA ALA A 38 -39.93 20.96 -12.30
C ALA A 38 -40.93 20.21 -13.18
N GLN A 39 -42.11 20.80 -13.40
CA GLN A 39 -43.18 20.24 -14.20
C GLN A 39 -43.64 21.24 -15.24
N ILE A 40 -43.36 20.93 -16.51
CA ILE A 40 -43.84 21.69 -17.66
C ILE A 40 -45.37 21.57 -17.70
N GLN A 41 -46.05 22.69 -17.94
CA GLN A 41 -47.51 22.80 -18.00
C GLN A 41 -47.99 22.94 -19.46
N PRO A 42 -49.26 22.60 -19.77
CA PRO A 42 -49.81 22.71 -21.13
C PRO A 42 -49.80 24.12 -21.75
N ASN A 43 -49.65 25.16 -20.94
CA ASN A 43 -49.49 26.56 -21.37
C ASN A 43 -48.01 27.00 -21.51
N GLY A 44 -47.06 26.07 -21.43
CA GLY A 44 -45.63 26.37 -21.54
C GLY A 44 -44.98 27.02 -20.32
N SER A 45 -45.70 27.17 -19.20
CA SER A 45 -45.09 27.54 -17.91
C SER A 45 -44.41 26.33 -17.25
N LEU A 46 -43.57 26.60 -16.26
CA LEU A 46 -42.83 25.61 -15.49
C LEU A 46 -43.16 25.78 -14.00
N ASN A 47 -43.93 24.85 -13.44
CA ASN A 47 -44.10 24.76 -11.99
C ASN A 47 -42.81 24.18 -11.40
N LEU A 48 -42.19 24.86 -10.43
CA LEU A 48 -40.86 24.52 -9.94
C LEU A 48 -40.83 24.53 -8.41
N GLN A 49 -40.41 23.40 -7.83
CA GLN A 49 -40.04 23.26 -6.43
C GLN A 49 -38.53 23.09 -6.31
N ARG A 50 -37.86 23.97 -5.57
CA ARG A 50 -36.42 23.95 -5.30
C ARG A 50 -36.19 23.81 -3.80
N LYS A 51 -35.64 22.68 -3.37
CA LYS A 51 -35.36 22.35 -1.97
C LYS A 51 -33.84 22.35 -1.75
N ILE A 52 -33.38 23.20 -0.84
CA ILE A 52 -31.96 23.46 -0.59
C ILE A 52 -31.69 23.28 0.90
N THR A 53 -30.81 22.34 1.24
CA THR A 53 -30.41 22.09 2.63
C THR A 53 -29.04 22.68 2.87
N TYR A 54 -29.00 23.68 3.75
CA TYR A 54 -27.80 24.29 4.30
C TYR A 54 -27.45 23.57 5.61
N ASP A 55 -26.16 23.43 5.88
CA ASP A 55 -25.57 23.01 7.14
C ASP A 55 -24.74 24.20 7.59
N PHE A 56 -25.18 24.91 8.63
CA PHE A 56 -24.53 26.10 9.16
C PHE A 56 -23.54 25.70 10.24
N ASP A 57 -22.31 26.20 10.18
CA ASP A 57 -21.31 25.94 11.21
C ASP A 57 -21.43 26.95 12.38
N ASP A 58 -21.85 28.19 12.08
CA ASP A 58 -22.02 29.30 13.03
C ASP A 58 -23.41 29.98 12.95
N GLU A 59 -23.59 31.12 13.64
CA GLU A 59 -24.79 31.95 13.58
C GLU A 59 -25.07 32.49 12.16
N ALA A 60 -26.32 32.39 11.71
CA ALA A 60 -26.80 32.97 10.45
C ALA A 60 -28.16 33.64 10.66
N ASN A 61 -28.45 34.70 9.90
CA ASN A 61 -29.71 35.45 9.94
C ASN A 61 -30.69 35.05 8.83
N GLY A 62 -30.19 34.41 7.77
CA GLY A 62 -31.04 33.87 6.72
C GLY A 62 -30.29 33.45 5.46
N VAL A 63 -31.05 33.28 4.37
CA VAL A 63 -30.51 32.94 3.05
C VAL A 63 -31.12 33.80 1.95
N TYR A 64 -30.36 34.04 0.89
CA TYR A 64 -30.89 34.60 -0.34
C TYR A 64 -30.78 33.60 -1.49
N TYR A 65 -31.77 33.63 -2.37
CA TYR A 65 -31.79 32.83 -3.59
C TYR A 65 -32.31 33.68 -4.76
N ARG A 66 -31.55 33.69 -5.86
CA ARG A 66 -31.85 34.41 -7.09
C ARG A 66 -32.20 33.43 -8.21
N GLN A 67 -33.37 33.59 -8.79
CA GLN A 67 -33.76 32.98 -10.06
C GLN A 67 -33.57 34.02 -11.16
N ASN A 68 -32.52 33.87 -11.96
CA ASN A 68 -32.39 34.68 -13.18
C ASN A 68 -33.39 34.19 -14.24
N LEU A 69 -33.89 35.11 -15.05
CA LEU A 69 -34.88 34.84 -16.10
C LEU A 69 -34.44 35.46 -17.44
N ALA A 70 -35.02 35.00 -18.55
CA ALA A 70 -34.89 35.67 -19.84
C ALA A 70 -35.85 36.87 -19.95
N SER A 71 -35.57 37.78 -20.88
CA SER A 71 -36.46 38.90 -21.19
C SER A 71 -37.87 38.41 -21.54
N GLY A 72 -38.88 39.00 -20.90
CA GLY A 72 -40.30 38.66 -21.07
C GLY A 72 -40.81 37.49 -20.21
N GLN A 73 -39.94 36.72 -19.54
CA GLN A 73 -40.34 35.73 -18.53
C GLN A 73 -40.66 36.40 -17.19
N LYS A 74 -41.49 35.76 -16.37
CA LYS A 74 -41.84 36.22 -15.01
C LYS A 74 -41.88 35.04 -14.04
N LEU A 75 -41.66 35.35 -12.76
CA LEU A 75 -41.91 34.44 -11.65
C LEU A 75 -43.27 34.83 -11.03
N SER A 76 -44.18 33.86 -10.93
CA SER A 76 -45.47 34.04 -10.27
C SER A 76 -45.75 32.94 -9.24
N GLN A 77 -46.74 33.19 -8.38
CA GLN A 77 -47.14 32.32 -7.27
C GLN A 77 -45.99 31.88 -6.33
N PRO A 78 -45.13 32.82 -5.83
CA PRO A 78 -44.04 32.48 -4.92
C PRO A 78 -44.56 32.00 -3.56
N GLU A 79 -44.05 30.86 -3.10
CA GLU A 79 -44.20 30.35 -1.75
C GLU A 79 -42.85 29.87 -1.21
N VAL A 80 -42.56 30.17 0.06
CA VAL A 80 -41.32 29.75 0.74
C VAL A 80 -41.68 28.89 1.95
N LYS A 81 -40.93 27.80 2.14
CA LYS A 81 -41.01 26.95 3.34
C LYS A 81 -39.64 26.83 4.00
N VAL A 82 -39.61 26.82 5.33
CA VAL A 82 -38.42 26.49 6.12
C VAL A 82 -38.72 25.21 6.89
N ASN A 83 -37.86 24.19 6.77
CA ASN A 83 -38.03 22.86 7.34
C ASN A 83 -39.42 22.25 7.07
N GLY A 84 -39.98 22.54 5.89
CA GLY A 84 -41.30 22.08 5.44
C GLY A 84 -42.49 22.94 5.86
N GLN A 85 -42.33 23.88 6.81
CA GLN A 85 -43.38 24.80 7.24
C GLN A 85 -43.39 26.07 6.39
N LYS A 86 -44.57 26.52 5.94
CA LYS A 86 -44.71 27.77 5.16
C LYS A 86 -44.29 28.98 5.99
N THR A 87 -43.51 29.89 5.40
CA THR A 87 -43.12 31.16 6.03
C THR A 87 -43.59 32.35 5.21
N ARG A 88 -43.86 33.47 5.88
CA ARG A 88 -44.01 34.80 5.26
C ARG A 88 -42.82 35.72 5.57
N ASN A 89 -41.81 35.23 6.29
CA ASN A 89 -40.64 36.00 6.71
C ASN A 89 -39.59 36.06 5.58
N TYR A 90 -39.97 36.60 4.43
CA TYR A 90 -39.09 36.78 3.28
C TYR A 90 -39.47 38.00 2.44
N GLU A 91 -38.47 38.60 1.82
CA GLU A 91 -38.64 39.58 0.74
C GLU A 91 -38.50 38.90 -0.62
N LEU A 92 -39.20 39.43 -1.63
CA LEU A 92 -39.03 39.05 -3.03
C LEU A 92 -38.81 40.31 -3.87
N ASN A 93 -37.55 40.58 -4.17
CA ASN A 93 -37.15 41.74 -4.99
C ASN A 93 -37.01 41.33 -6.46
N HIS A 94 -37.36 42.24 -7.38
CA HIS A 94 -37.34 41.99 -8.82
C HIS A 94 -36.54 43.09 -9.55
N ASP A 95 -35.67 42.69 -10.46
CA ASP A 95 -34.91 43.56 -11.33
C ASP A 95 -34.72 42.97 -12.74
N GLN A 96 -33.96 43.65 -13.60
CA GLN A 96 -33.74 43.24 -15.00
C GLN A 96 -33.15 41.83 -15.18
N ALA A 97 -32.45 41.28 -14.18
CA ALA A 97 -31.86 39.96 -14.27
C ALA A 97 -32.79 38.85 -13.74
N GLY A 98 -33.82 39.18 -12.95
CA GLY A 98 -34.82 38.24 -12.46
C GLY A 98 -35.31 38.55 -11.04
N TYR A 99 -35.58 37.50 -10.27
CA TYR A 99 -36.18 37.59 -8.94
C TYR A 99 -35.21 37.11 -7.86
N ARG A 100 -35.09 37.85 -6.76
CA ARG A 100 -34.28 37.51 -5.58
C ARG A 100 -35.17 37.37 -4.34
N PHE A 101 -35.28 36.14 -3.85
CA PHE A 101 -35.76 35.85 -2.51
C PHE A 101 -34.67 36.22 -1.49
N LYS A 102 -35.07 36.83 -0.38
CA LYS A 102 -34.26 37.00 0.83
C LYS A 102 -35.09 36.52 2.01
N VAL A 103 -34.78 35.34 2.53
CA VAL A 103 -35.54 34.65 3.58
C VAL A 103 -34.86 34.88 4.91
N TYR A 104 -35.59 35.42 5.88
CA TYR A 104 -35.09 35.67 7.23
C TYR A 104 -35.40 34.48 8.13
N HIS A 105 -34.35 33.85 8.64
CA HIS A 105 -34.43 32.71 9.55
C HIS A 105 -33.13 32.62 10.35
N HIS A 106 -33.16 33.13 11.58
CA HIS A 106 -32.01 33.09 12.48
C HIS A 106 -31.78 31.66 13.01
N THR A 107 -30.51 31.21 13.00
CA THR A 107 -30.08 29.91 13.51
C THR A 107 -28.67 30.01 14.11
N ASN A 108 -28.37 29.19 15.12
CA ASN A 108 -27.07 29.12 15.78
C ASN A 108 -26.28 27.87 15.31
N GLY A 109 -26.10 27.74 14.00
CA GLY A 109 -25.61 26.52 13.36
C GLY A 109 -26.67 25.44 13.11
N GLY A 110 -26.25 24.33 12.49
CA GLY A 110 -27.07 23.15 12.19
C GLY A 110 -27.80 23.17 10.83
N LYS A 111 -28.60 22.12 10.58
CA LYS A 111 -29.24 21.90 9.27
C LYS A 111 -30.58 22.60 9.13
N VAL A 112 -30.68 23.46 8.12
CA VAL A 112 -31.94 24.13 7.73
C VAL A 112 -32.21 23.89 6.25
N THR A 113 -33.44 23.48 5.94
CA THR A 113 -33.90 23.26 4.57
C THR A 113 -34.89 24.33 4.14
N PHE A 114 -34.52 25.09 3.10
CA PHE A 114 -35.37 26.07 2.46
C PHE A 114 -35.98 25.48 1.18
N THR A 115 -37.31 25.52 1.06
CA THR A 115 -38.03 25.13 -0.15
C THR A 115 -38.66 26.36 -0.79
N TYR A 116 -38.43 26.55 -2.08
CA TYR A 116 -39.04 27.60 -2.91
C TYR A 116 -39.97 26.93 -3.90
N ASP A 117 -41.25 27.25 -3.86
CA ASP A 117 -42.27 26.83 -4.81
C ASP A 117 -42.70 28.05 -5.63
N TYR A 118 -42.63 27.98 -6.96
CA TYR A 118 -43.02 29.08 -7.86
C TYR A 118 -43.30 28.59 -9.28
N VAL A 119 -43.92 29.45 -10.09
CA VAL A 119 -44.13 29.24 -11.53
C VAL A 119 -43.20 30.15 -12.31
N ILE A 120 -42.45 29.59 -13.28
CA ILE A 120 -41.80 30.39 -14.33
C ILE A 120 -42.74 30.45 -15.53
N GLU A 121 -43.24 31.63 -15.84
CA GLU A 121 -44.05 31.89 -17.03
C GLU A 121 -43.16 31.92 -18.28
N LYS A 122 -43.69 31.46 -19.43
CA LYS A 122 -43.00 31.50 -20.73
C LYS A 122 -41.66 30.75 -20.72
N ALA A 123 -41.62 29.61 -20.03
CA ALA A 123 -40.42 28.77 -19.89
C ALA A 123 -40.14 27.92 -21.14
N VAL A 124 -41.19 27.46 -21.82
CA VAL A 124 -41.13 26.66 -23.06
C VAL A 124 -41.43 27.53 -24.27
N ILE A 125 -40.70 27.33 -25.37
CA ILE A 125 -41.00 27.93 -26.68
C ILE A 125 -41.56 26.85 -27.61
N ASN A 126 -42.73 27.11 -28.21
CA ASN A 126 -43.32 26.26 -29.24
C ASN A 126 -42.87 26.74 -30.63
N TRP A 127 -41.93 26.02 -31.23
CA TRP A 127 -41.50 26.22 -32.62
C TRP A 127 -42.46 25.57 -33.61
N GLN A 128 -42.21 25.75 -34.91
CA GLN A 128 -43.04 25.13 -35.95
C GLN A 128 -43.04 23.60 -35.85
N ASP A 129 -41.92 23.00 -35.46
CA ASP A 129 -41.64 21.55 -35.51
C ASP A 129 -41.41 20.87 -34.15
N THR A 130 -41.28 21.61 -33.04
CA THR A 130 -41.04 21.06 -31.70
C THR A 130 -41.31 22.10 -30.59
N ALA A 131 -41.51 21.66 -29.35
CA ALA A 131 -41.39 22.52 -28.17
C ALA A 131 -39.99 22.39 -27.56
N GLU A 132 -39.36 23.52 -27.18
CA GLU A 132 -38.01 23.62 -26.59
C GLU A 132 -38.07 24.19 -25.16
N LEU A 133 -37.40 23.53 -24.22
CA LEU A 133 -36.98 24.10 -22.94
C LEU A 133 -35.45 24.10 -22.89
N ASN A 134 -34.82 25.26 -22.75
CA ASN A 134 -33.37 25.40 -22.65
C ASN A 134 -33.05 26.27 -21.42
N PHE A 135 -32.67 25.63 -20.31
CA PHE A 135 -32.68 26.24 -18.98
C PHE A 135 -31.45 25.87 -18.13
N LYS A 136 -30.72 26.88 -17.68
CA LYS A 136 -29.67 26.81 -16.64
C LYS A 136 -30.34 26.69 -15.26
N ILE A 137 -30.93 25.51 -15.05
CA ILE A 137 -31.71 25.16 -13.84
C ILE A 137 -30.88 25.29 -12.55
N ILE A 138 -29.57 25.11 -12.66
CA ILE A 138 -28.57 25.60 -11.71
C ILE A 138 -27.74 26.65 -12.46
N GLY A 139 -27.64 27.86 -11.90
CA GLY A 139 -26.80 28.92 -12.47
C GLY A 139 -25.39 28.94 -11.88
N ASP A 140 -24.56 29.85 -12.39
CA ASP A 140 -23.21 30.15 -11.91
C ASP A 140 -23.19 31.21 -10.79
N GLY A 141 -24.34 31.63 -10.27
CA GLY A 141 -24.47 32.60 -9.18
C GLY A 141 -24.27 32.03 -7.77
N TRP A 142 -23.95 30.73 -7.61
CA TRP A 142 -23.76 30.10 -6.31
C TRP A 142 -22.39 30.46 -5.72
N GLU A 143 -22.40 31.05 -4.51
CA GLU A 143 -21.16 31.31 -3.76
C GLU A 143 -20.48 30.01 -3.34
N GLU A 144 -21.27 29.04 -2.88
CA GLU A 144 -20.78 27.76 -2.38
C GLU A 144 -21.05 26.56 -3.29
N SER A 145 -20.28 25.49 -3.08
CA SER A 145 -20.44 24.26 -3.85
C SER A 145 -21.67 23.43 -3.42
N LEU A 146 -22.43 22.94 -4.39
CA LEU A 146 -23.67 22.19 -4.16
C LEU A 146 -23.40 20.69 -4.11
N HIS A 147 -23.81 20.03 -3.03
CA HIS A 147 -23.67 18.59 -2.86
C HIS A 147 -25.00 17.86 -3.05
N ASN A 148 -24.94 16.57 -3.42
CA ASN A 148 -26.09 15.69 -3.59
C ASN A 148 -27.19 16.30 -4.49
N VAL A 149 -26.77 16.83 -5.64
CA VAL A 149 -27.65 17.49 -6.60
C VAL A 149 -28.56 16.46 -7.27
N GLN A 150 -29.86 16.70 -7.25
CA GLN A 150 -30.85 15.93 -7.98
C GLN A 150 -31.88 16.84 -8.66
N VAL A 151 -32.08 16.68 -9.96
CA VAL A 151 -33.03 17.49 -10.74
C VAL A 151 -33.92 16.57 -11.56
N LYS A 152 -35.22 16.83 -11.59
CA LYS A 152 -36.20 16.12 -12.42
C LYS A 152 -37.10 17.13 -13.13
N VAL A 153 -37.13 17.07 -14.46
CA VAL A 153 -38.05 17.87 -15.29
C VAL A 153 -39.05 16.93 -15.95
N SER A 154 -40.33 17.10 -15.63
CA SER A 154 -41.43 16.25 -16.07
C SER A 154 -42.31 16.97 -17.09
N LEU A 155 -42.79 16.23 -18.09
CA LEU A 155 -43.74 16.71 -19.10
C LEU A 155 -45.20 16.61 -18.59
N PRO A 156 -46.16 17.31 -19.24
CA PRO A 156 -47.58 17.20 -18.92
C PRO A 156 -48.16 15.78 -19.06
N GLN A 157 -47.56 14.93 -19.89
CA GLN A 157 -48.06 13.60 -20.27
C GLN A 157 -46.94 12.55 -20.28
N LYS A 158 -47.35 11.28 -20.18
CA LYS A 158 -46.49 10.09 -20.29
C LYS A 158 -46.42 9.60 -21.76
N GLN A 159 -45.60 8.58 -22.02
CA GLN A 159 -45.42 7.95 -23.34
C GLN A 159 -44.98 8.91 -24.47
N VAL A 160 -44.00 9.77 -24.17
CA VAL A 160 -43.52 10.80 -25.10
C VAL A 160 -42.32 10.29 -25.89
N SER A 161 -42.59 9.56 -26.98
CA SER A 161 -41.56 8.98 -27.86
C SER A 161 -40.61 10.02 -28.47
N SER A 162 -41.12 11.23 -28.73
CA SER A 162 -40.39 12.36 -29.31
C SER A 162 -39.41 13.05 -28.35
N LEU A 163 -39.49 12.78 -27.03
CA LEU A 163 -38.65 13.45 -26.03
C LEU A 163 -37.16 13.18 -26.28
N GLN A 164 -36.39 14.27 -26.37
CA GLN A 164 -34.93 14.28 -26.36
C GLN A 164 -34.49 15.30 -25.31
N ALA A 165 -33.46 14.95 -24.53
CA ALA A 165 -32.95 15.81 -23.48
C ALA A 165 -31.44 15.67 -23.33
N TRP A 166 -30.75 16.80 -23.23
CA TRP A 166 -29.31 16.92 -23.00
C TRP A 166 -29.07 17.72 -21.73
N VAL A 167 -27.98 17.41 -21.04
CA VAL A 167 -27.59 18.08 -19.80
C VAL A 167 -26.12 18.50 -19.92
N HIS A 168 -25.87 19.75 -19.58
CA HIS A 168 -24.61 20.47 -19.74
C HIS A 168 -24.12 20.95 -18.37
N GLY A 169 -22.90 20.59 -17.97
CA GLY A 169 -22.39 20.89 -16.62
C GLY A 169 -21.12 20.08 -16.30
N PRO A 170 -20.84 19.83 -15.01
CA PRO A 170 -19.69 19.02 -14.57
C PRO A 170 -19.64 17.63 -15.22
N LEU A 171 -18.42 17.18 -15.54
CA LEU A 171 -18.19 15.92 -16.28
C LEU A 171 -18.51 14.64 -15.48
N ASN A 172 -19.19 14.71 -14.33
CA ASN A 172 -19.44 13.59 -13.41
C ASN A 172 -20.93 13.37 -13.04
N GLY A 173 -21.87 14.07 -13.70
CA GLY A 173 -23.31 14.01 -13.37
C GLY A 173 -24.17 13.18 -14.35
N TYR A 174 -24.93 12.20 -13.84
CA TYR A 174 -25.76 11.26 -14.63
C TYR A 174 -27.10 11.83 -15.07
N ASN A 175 -27.48 11.63 -16.35
CA ASN A 175 -28.79 12.00 -16.92
C ASN A 175 -29.57 10.77 -17.44
N GLU A 176 -30.85 10.70 -17.09
CA GLU A 176 -31.84 9.69 -17.45
C GLU A 176 -32.97 10.33 -18.26
N VAL A 177 -33.25 9.84 -19.48
CA VAL A 177 -34.34 10.35 -20.31
C VAL A 177 -35.41 9.26 -20.45
N ASN A 178 -36.46 9.34 -19.65
CA ASN A 178 -37.50 8.33 -19.57
C ASN A 178 -38.73 8.74 -20.40
N ARG A 179 -38.81 8.21 -21.62
CA ARG A 179 -39.91 8.48 -22.57
C ARG A 179 -41.25 7.90 -22.11
N SER A 180 -41.22 6.70 -21.50
CA SER A 180 -42.43 6.03 -21.01
C SER A 180 -43.10 6.83 -19.88
N LEU A 181 -42.30 7.35 -18.94
CA LEU A 181 -42.79 8.15 -17.82
C LEU A 181 -42.79 9.66 -18.05
N GLY A 182 -42.33 10.13 -19.22
CA GLY A 182 -42.41 11.54 -19.63
C GLY A 182 -41.50 12.49 -18.84
N TYR A 183 -40.25 12.10 -18.51
CA TYR A 183 -39.33 12.99 -17.79
C TYR A 183 -37.87 12.89 -18.25
N SER A 184 -37.10 13.94 -17.92
CA SER A 184 -35.64 13.91 -17.85
C SER A 184 -35.22 14.09 -16.39
N LYS A 185 -34.33 13.24 -15.87
CA LYS A 185 -33.85 13.28 -14.48
C LYS A 185 -32.34 13.16 -14.43
N PHE A 186 -31.68 14.09 -13.75
CA PHE A 186 -30.23 14.04 -13.57
C PHE A 186 -29.78 14.15 -12.11
N ARG A 187 -28.56 13.68 -11.83
CA ARG A 187 -27.93 13.68 -10.51
C ARG A 187 -26.45 14.06 -10.63
N VAL A 188 -25.94 14.91 -9.75
CA VAL A 188 -24.51 15.27 -9.68
C VAL A 188 -24.05 15.18 -8.23
N ALA A 189 -22.96 14.47 -7.93
CA ALA A 189 -22.47 14.32 -6.56
C ALA A 189 -22.03 15.68 -5.95
N ARG A 190 -21.33 16.49 -6.76
CA ARG A 190 -20.92 17.85 -6.44
C ARG A 190 -20.93 18.73 -7.69
N VAL A 191 -21.58 19.89 -7.61
CA VAL A 191 -21.41 21.00 -8.55
C VAL A 191 -20.54 22.05 -7.85
N PRO A 192 -19.35 22.38 -8.38
CA PRO A 192 -18.49 23.40 -7.77
C PRO A 192 -19.18 24.77 -7.69
N ALA A 193 -18.70 25.64 -6.81
CA ALA A 193 -19.08 27.05 -6.78
C ALA A 193 -18.91 27.68 -8.19
N LYS A 194 -19.71 28.70 -8.48
CA LYS A 194 -19.67 29.42 -9.78
C LYS A 194 -19.79 28.54 -11.04
N THR A 195 -20.44 27.37 -10.93
CA THR A 195 -20.62 26.42 -12.04
C THR A 195 -22.10 26.16 -12.32
N PHE A 196 -22.55 26.43 -13.54
CA PHE A 196 -23.94 26.16 -13.95
C PHE A 196 -24.18 24.66 -14.26
N VAL A 197 -25.44 24.25 -14.16
CA VAL A 197 -25.95 23.02 -14.79
C VAL A 197 -27.21 23.36 -15.57
N GLU A 198 -27.21 22.97 -16.83
CA GLU A 198 -28.19 23.34 -17.84
C GLU A 198 -28.85 22.11 -18.42
N ILE A 199 -30.14 22.21 -18.68
CA ILE A 199 -30.94 21.18 -19.32
C ILE A 199 -31.58 21.75 -20.59
N HIS A 200 -31.41 21.00 -21.68
CA HIS A 200 -31.96 21.32 -22.99
C HIS A 200 -32.87 20.16 -23.41
N MET A 201 -34.17 20.41 -23.51
CA MET A 201 -35.20 19.42 -23.86
C MET A 201 -35.94 19.86 -25.11
N VAL A 202 -36.17 18.91 -26.01
CA VAL A 202 -37.12 19.06 -27.12
C VAL A 202 -38.12 17.91 -27.13
N PHE A 203 -39.38 18.24 -27.39
CA PHE A 203 -40.51 17.30 -27.35
C PHE A 203 -41.64 17.75 -28.31
N ASP A 204 -42.72 16.98 -28.37
CA ASP A 204 -43.88 17.32 -29.21
C ASP A 204 -44.65 18.52 -28.62
N LYS A 205 -44.84 19.55 -29.44
CA LYS A 205 -45.56 20.78 -29.08
C LYS A 205 -47.05 20.56 -28.78
N ALA A 206 -47.63 19.42 -29.16
CA ALA A 206 -48.99 19.05 -28.78
C ALA A 206 -49.18 18.97 -27.26
N LEU A 207 -48.12 18.64 -26.49
CA LEU A 207 -48.16 18.63 -25.03
C LEU A 207 -48.27 20.04 -24.43
N THR A 208 -47.90 21.06 -25.20
CA THR A 208 -47.93 22.49 -24.82
C THR A 208 -48.86 23.28 -25.74
N ALA A 209 -50.00 22.69 -26.13
CA ALA A 209 -50.94 23.28 -27.10
C ALA A 209 -51.48 24.67 -26.69
N ASN A 210 -51.54 24.98 -25.40
CA ASN A 210 -52.05 26.25 -24.88
C ASN A 210 -50.93 27.30 -24.67
N ASN A 211 -49.71 27.04 -25.16
CA ASN A 211 -48.56 27.92 -24.96
C ASN A 211 -48.60 29.14 -25.90
N PRO A 212 -48.64 30.39 -25.38
CA PRO A 212 -48.62 31.59 -26.20
C PRO A 212 -47.25 31.90 -26.82
N GLU A 213 -46.15 31.29 -26.35
CA GLU A 213 -44.80 31.50 -26.91
C GLU A 213 -44.57 30.71 -28.18
N LEU A 214 -45.18 31.17 -29.27
CA LEU A 214 -45.09 30.59 -30.60
C LEU A 214 -43.93 31.21 -31.40
N ARG A 215 -43.24 30.39 -32.22
CA ARG A 215 -42.26 30.83 -33.23
C ARG A 215 -42.50 30.08 -34.54
N SER A 216 -42.54 30.81 -35.65
CA SER A 216 -42.88 30.26 -36.98
C SER A 216 -41.75 29.51 -37.66
N SER A 217 -40.52 29.62 -37.17
CA SER A 217 -39.35 28.90 -37.68
C SER A 217 -39.24 27.47 -37.16
N LYS A 218 -38.55 26.62 -37.91
CA LYS A 218 -38.15 25.26 -37.50
C LYS A 218 -36.88 25.30 -36.63
N ARG A 219 -36.78 24.38 -35.69
CA ARG A 219 -35.73 24.38 -34.65
C ARG A 219 -35.13 23.01 -34.37
N LEU A 220 -35.90 21.92 -34.50
CA LEU A 220 -35.51 20.58 -34.05
C LEU A 220 -34.18 20.10 -34.68
N ALA A 221 -33.99 20.37 -35.98
CA ALA A 221 -32.76 20.02 -36.68
C ALA A 221 -31.53 20.82 -36.21
N GLN A 222 -31.72 22.11 -35.87
CA GLN A 222 -30.65 22.99 -35.38
C GLN A 222 -30.15 22.52 -34.00
N VAL A 223 -31.09 22.24 -33.08
CA VAL A 223 -30.79 21.70 -31.75
C VAL A 223 -30.02 20.38 -31.85
N ARG A 224 -30.50 19.43 -32.67
CA ARG A 224 -29.81 18.15 -32.89
C ARG A 224 -28.39 18.33 -33.44
N ALA A 225 -28.18 19.28 -34.36
CA ALA A 225 -26.86 19.57 -34.91
C ALA A 225 -25.91 20.22 -33.88
N GLN A 226 -26.42 21.16 -33.07
CA GLN A 226 -25.69 21.80 -31.97
C GLN A 226 -25.25 20.77 -30.92
N GLU A 227 -26.17 19.91 -30.47
CA GLU A 227 -25.89 18.89 -29.46
C GLU A 227 -24.96 17.79 -29.99
N ALA A 228 -25.08 17.41 -31.26
CA ALA A 228 -24.12 16.51 -31.91
C ALA A 228 -22.70 17.11 -31.99
N LYS A 229 -22.58 18.44 -32.15
CA LYS A 229 -21.29 19.15 -32.10
C LYS A 229 -20.69 19.11 -30.69
N PHE A 230 -21.46 19.44 -29.66
CA PHE A 230 -21.00 19.36 -28.26
C PHE A 230 -20.61 17.94 -27.85
N ALA A 231 -21.37 16.92 -28.27
CA ALA A 231 -21.01 15.53 -28.03
C ALA A 231 -19.65 15.15 -28.68
N LYS A 232 -19.39 15.62 -29.91
CA LYS A 232 -18.09 15.42 -30.59
C LYS A 232 -16.95 16.14 -29.87
N GLU A 233 -17.14 17.40 -29.47
CA GLU A 233 -16.13 18.19 -28.75
C GLU A 233 -15.80 17.60 -27.36
N ALA A 234 -16.82 17.18 -26.59
CA ALA A 234 -16.64 16.51 -25.31
C ALA A 234 -15.89 15.17 -25.47
N ASN A 235 -16.21 14.39 -26.51
CA ASN A 235 -15.51 13.14 -26.81
C ASN A 235 -14.06 13.39 -27.29
N ALA A 236 -13.80 14.47 -28.02
CA ALA A 236 -12.44 14.85 -28.41
C ALA A 236 -11.59 15.28 -27.18
N LYS A 237 -12.16 16.06 -26.26
CA LYS A 237 -11.50 16.40 -24.98
C LYS A 237 -11.15 15.14 -24.16
N ARG A 238 -12.10 14.22 -24.00
CA ARG A 238 -11.86 12.90 -23.36
C ARG A 238 -10.72 12.12 -24.02
N ARG A 239 -10.66 12.09 -25.36
CA ARG A 239 -9.59 11.40 -26.11
C ARG A 239 -8.22 12.03 -25.85
N ASN A 240 -8.13 13.36 -25.90
CA ASN A 240 -6.87 14.07 -25.72
C ASN A 240 -6.36 13.95 -24.27
N GLN A 241 -7.25 13.95 -23.28
CA GLN A 241 -6.88 13.68 -21.87
C GLN A 241 -6.31 12.27 -21.68
N LYS A 242 -6.92 11.25 -22.30
CA LYS A 242 -6.37 9.88 -22.30
C LYS A 242 -5.01 9.79 -23.00
N LEU A 243 -4.83 10.47 -24.14
CA LEU A 243 -3.56 10.50 -24.86
C LEU A 243 -2.44 11.13 -24.02
N LEU A 244 -2.71 12.28 -23.38
CA LEU A 244 -1.76 12.93 -22.50
C LEU A 244 -1.35 12.00 -21.34
N ALA A 245 -2.31 11.33 -20.70
CA ALA A 245 -2.04 10.37 -19.63
C ALA A 245 -1.12 9.21 -20.09
N TYR A 246 -1.34 8.64 -21.29
CA TYR A 246 -0.45 7.61 -21.83
C TYR A 246 0.97 8.12 -22.08
N VAL A 247 1.11 9.32 -22.65
CA VAL A 247 2.43 9.93 -22.92
C VAL A 247 3.18 10.20 -21.62
N THR A 248 2.52 10.78 -20.60
CA THR A 248 3.15 11.04 -19.30
C THR A 248 3.56 9.74 -18.61
N ALA A 249 2.73 8.68 -18.71
CA ALA A 249 3.04 7.37 -18.16
C ALA A 249 4.22 6.67 -18.87
N PHE A 250 4.28 6.75 -20.21
CA PHE A 250 5.38 6.21 -21.02
C PHE A 250 6.70 6.92 -20.72
N LEU A 251 6.69 8.25 -20.56
CA LEU A 251 7.87 9.00 -20.11
C LEU A 251 8.26 8.63 -18.66
N GLY A 252 7.28 8.35 -17.80
CA GLY A 252 7.51 7.83 -16.45
C GLY A 252 8.21 6.47 -16.43
N SER A 253 7.79 5.51 -17.26
CA SER A 253 8.44 4.19 -17.32
C SER A 253 9.86 4.25 -17.91
N LEU A 254 10.09 5.14 -18.89
CA LEU A 254 11.45 5.41 -19.38
C LEU A 254 12.36 6.02 -18.30
N LEU A 255 11.82 6.83 -17.39
CA LEU A 255 12.57 7.35 -16.24
C LEU A 255 12.95 6.24 -15.24
N VAL A 256 12.02 5.32 -14.93
CA VAL A 256 12.31 4.14 -14.08
C VAL A 256 13.42 3.29 -14.70
N LEU A 257 13.32 2.96 -16.00
CA LEU A 257 14.37 2.26 -16.74
C LEU A 257 15.72 2.96 -16.65
N ARG A 258 15.76 4.29 -16.81
CA ARG A 258 17.00 5.07 -16.70
C ARG A 258 17.58 5.02 -15.28
N LEU A 259 16.76 5.09 -14.24
CA LEU A 259 17.22 5.00 -12.85
C LEU A 259 17.76 3.60 -12.52
N MET A 260 17.09 2.54 -13.00
CA MET A 260 17.57 1.17 -12.87
C MET A 260 18.89 0.95 -13.61
N TRP A 261 18.98 1.39 -14.87
CA TRP A 261 20.20 1.30 -15.69
C TRP A 261 21.38 2.02 -15.03
N VAL A 262 21.17 3.25 -14.54
CA VAL A 262 22.22 4.02 -13.84
C VAL A 262 22.63 3.31 -12.53
N GLY A 263 21.69 2.72 -11.79
CA GLY A 263 22.00 1.91 -10.60
C GLY A 263 22.73 0.60 -10.89
N PHE A 264 22.50 -0.02 -12.05
CA PHE A 264 23.12 -1.28 -12.45
C PHE A 264 24.53 -1.07 -13.04
N VAL A 265 24.73 0.00 -13.81
CA VAL A 265 26.01 0.31 -14.48
C VAL A 265 26.98 1.06 -13.58
N LYS A 266 26.52 1.91 -12.65
CA LYS A 266 27.42 2.61 -11.70
C LYS A 266 27.79 1.73 -10.50
N LYS A 267 28.77 0.85 -10.74
CA LYS A 267 29.62 0.12 -9.77
C LYS A 267 28.93 -0.26 -8.43
N PRO A 268 28.23 -1.40 -8.39
CA PRO A 268 27.96 -2.08 -7.14
C PRO A 268 29.25 -2.76 -6.63
N GLY A 269 29.49 -2.70 -5.32
CA GLY A 269 30.56 -3.43 -4.66
C GLY A 269 30.21 -4.91 -4.55
N TYR A 270 30.25 -5.63 -5.67
CA TYR A 270 30.14 -7.08 -5.69
C TYR A 270 31.39 -7.68 -5.05
N GLY A 271 31.24 -8.33 -3.89
CA GLY A 271 32.26 -9.24 -3.41
C GLY A 271 32.47 -10.41 -4.39
N PRO A 272 33.66 -11.03 -4.43
CA PRO A 272 33.80 -12.34 -5.05
C PRO A 272 32.85 -13.36 -4.42
N HIS A 273 32.50 -14.40 -5.18
CA HIS A 273 31.78 -15.56 -4.66
C HIS A 273 32.78 -16.68 -4.37
N PRO A 274 32.59 -17.48 -3.30
CA PRO A 274 33.33 -18.73 -3.13
C PRO A 274 32.99 -19.71 -4.26
N LEU A 275 33.91 -20.63 -4.55
CA LEU A 275 33.64 -21.70 -5.50
C LEU A 275 32.52 -22.61 -4.97
N LYS A 276 31.66 -23.07 -5.88
CA LYS A 276 30.59 -24.04 -5.58
C LYS A 276 31.21 -25.38 -5.17
N LYS A 277 30.57 -26.11 -4.23
CA LYS A 277 30.97 -27.46 -3.77
C LYS A 277 31.40 -28.41 -4.90
N SER A 278 30.69 -28.41 -6.03
CA SER A 278 31.03 -29.28 -7.18
C SER A 278 32.39 -28.98 -7.81
N LEU A 279 32.88 -27.74 -7.69
CA LEU A 279 34.13 -27.24 -8.27
C LEU A 279 35.28 -27.18 -7.25
N THR A 280 35.04 -27.50 -5.98
CA THR A 280 36.08 -27.50 -4.94
C THR A 280 36.74 -28.87 -4.78
N PRO A 281 38.07 -28.93 -4.61
CA PRO A 281 38.75 -30.15 -4.15
C PRO A 281 38.37 -30.45 -2.69
N HIS A 282 38.68 -31.66 -2.22
CA HIS A 282 38.59 -31.99 -0.80
C HIS A 282 39.63 -31.19 -0.01
N VAL A 283 39.27 -30.78 1.21
CA VAL A 283 40.18 -30.17 2.18
C VAL A 283 40.11 -31.00 3.46
N PHE A 284 41.27 -31.43 3.95
CA PHE A 284 41.39 -32.33 5.10
C PHE A 284 41.86 -31.62 6.38
N GLU A 285 42.45 -30.43 6.24
CA GLU A 285 42.94 -29.62 7.37
C GLU A 285 41.76 -29.01 8.16
N PRO A 286 41.80 -29.05 9.50
CA PRO A 286 40.80 -28.39 10.33
C PRO A 286 40.98 -26.86 10.28
N PRO A 287 39.88 -26.07 10.27
CA PRO A 287 39.97 -24.62 10.37
C PRO A 287 40.63 -24.14 11.67
N THR A 288 41.21 -22.93 11.64
CA THR A 288 41.85 -22.29 12.79
C THR A 288 40.88 -21.44 13.64
N TYR A 289 39.58 -21.53 13.37
CA TYR A 289 38.51 -20.72 13.96
C TYR A 289 37.28 -21.58 14.28
N PRO A 290 36.51 -21.27 15.35
CA PRO A 290 35.46 -22.16 15.87
C PRO A 290 34.43 -22.64 14.83
N ALA A 291 33.87 -23.82 15.03
CA ALA A 291 32.93 -24.46 14.13
C ALA A 291 31.67 -23.62 13.85
N ALA A 292 31.18 -22.85 14.84
CA ALA A 292 30.10 -21.88 14.64
C ALA A 292 30.51 -20.74 13.67
N MET A 293 31.74 -20.23 13.80
CA MET A 293 32.29 -19.22 12.89
C MET A 293 32.53 -19.80 11.48
N ALA A 294 32.95 -21.06 11.37
CA ALA A 294 33.06 -21.77 10.10
C ALA A 294 31.69 -21.97 9.41
N GLN A 295 30.63 -22.31 10.16
CA GLN A 295 29.28 -22.37 9.62
C GLN A 295 28.81 -20.99 9.11
N ALA A 296 29.01 -19.96 9.92
CA ALA A 296 28.64 -18.58 9.60
C ALA A 296 29.40 -18.07 8.36
N LEU A 297 30.71 -18.37 8.26
CA LEU A 297 31.53 -18.00 7.12
C LEU A 297 31.14 -18.77 5.85
N ARG A 298 30.92 -20.08 5.91
CA ARG A 298 30.52 -20.89 4.73
C ARG A 298 29.18 -20.44 4.14
N THR A 299 28.28 -19.92 4.97
CA THR A 299 26.91 -19.52 4.57
C THR A 299 26.73 -18.01 4.37
N ALA A 300 27.72 -17.19 4.75
CA ALA A 300 27.62 -15.73 4.90
C ALA A 300 26.42 -15.27 5.77
N HIS A 301 26.00 -16.09 6.74
CA HIS A 301 24.86 -15.85 7.61
C HIS A 301 25.23 -16.05 9.09
N VAL A 302 24.31 -15.71 10.01
CA VAL A 302 24.48 -16.06 11.43
C VAL A 302 24.49 -17.59 11.62
N PRO A 303 25.24 -18.14 12.59
CA PRO A 303 25.20 -19.56 12.89
C PRO A 303 23.80 -19.98 13.38
N ASN A 304 23.37 -21.20 13.06
CA ASN A 304 22.11 -21.77 13.55
C ASN A 304 22.32 -22.65 14.80
N ALA A 305 21.27 -23.35 15.26
CA ALA A 305 21.34 -24.15 16.47
C ALA A 305 22.29 -25.38 16.34
N LEU A 306 22.53 -25.92 15.14
CA LEU A 306 23.63 -26.88 14.89
C LEU A 306 25.02 -26.25 15.08
N GLY A 307 25.17 -24.96 14.76
CA GLY A 307 26.39 -24.19 15.04
C GLY A 307 26.61 -24.01 16.55
N LEU A 308 25.54 -23.84 17.33
CA LEU A 308 25.59 -23.83 18.79
C LEU A 308 25.90 -25.22 19.38
N SER A 309 25.28 -26.30 18.85
CA SER A 309 25.62 -27.68 19.20
C SER A 309 27.10 -27.99 18.95
N ALA A 310 27.63 -27.54 17.81
CA ALA A 310 29.05 -27.67 17.49
C ALA A 310 29.96 -26.93 18.47
N HIS A 311 29.63 -25.68 18.80
CA HIS A 311 30.37 -24.89 19.78
C HIS A 311 30.38 -25.53 21.18
N LEU A 312 29.25 -26.11 21.60
CA LEU A 312 29.17 -26.90 22.84
C LEU A 312 30.06 -28.16 22.77
N LEU A 313 30.18 -28.81 21.62
CA LEU A 313 31.08 -29.95 21.43
C LEU A 313 32.56 -29.53 21.41
N GLU A 314 32.91 -28.35 20.91
CA GLU A 314 34.27 -27.79 21.04
C GLU A 314 34.64 -27.58 22.52
N LEU A 315 33.71 -27.08 23.34
CA LEU A 315 33.89 -26.95 24.78
C LEU A 315 33.99 -28.31 25.51
N VAL A 316 33.36 -29.36 24.99
CA VAL A 316 33.48 -30.73 25.51
C VAL A 316 34.82 -31.36 25.11
N ALA A 317 35.25 -31.23 23.85
CA ALA A 317 36.56 -31.68 23.38
C ALA A 317 37.71 -30.97 24.12
N ALA A 318 37.55 -29.67 24.40
CA ALA A 318 38.47 -28.89 25.23
C ALA A 318 38.38 -29.19 26.74
N LYS A 319 37.61 -30.21 27.15
CA LYS A 319 37.38 -30.63 28.55
C LYS A 319 36.88 -29.54 29.51
N LYS A 320 36.24 -28.48 28.98
CA LYS A 320 35.61 -27.40 29.77
C LYS A 320 34.19 -27.74 30.21
N ILE A 321 33.49 -28.57 29.44
CA ILE A 321 32.14 -29.07 29.73
C ILE A 321 32.17 -30.60 29.68
N LYS A 322 31.49 -31.25 30.62
CA LYS A 322 31.17 -32.69 30.55
C LYS A 322 29.78 -32.87 29.95
N LEU A 323 29.68 -33.75 28.96
CA LEU A 323 28.41 -34.17 28.34
C LEU A 323 28.02 -35.57 28.85
N GLU A 324 26.78 -35.73 29.29
CA GLU A 324 26.24 -37.00 29.82
C GLU A 324 24.88 -37.30 29.18
N GLU A 325 24.71 -38.51 28.65
CA GLU A 325 23.43 -39.03 28.16
C GLU A 325 22.55 -39.50 29.33
N LEU A 326 21.26 -39.17 29.30
CA LEU A 326 20.26 -39.50 30.31
C LEU A 326 19.01 -40.12 29.67
N PRO A 327 18.33 -41.06 30.35
CA PRO A 327 17.06 -41.60 29.89
C PRO A 327 15.97 -40.52 29.92
N GLY A 328 15.41 -40.18 28.77
CA GLY A 328 14.32 -39.22 28.62
C GLY A 328 12.93 -39.85 28.64
N SER A 329 11.91 -39.00 28.56
CA SER A 329 10.50 -39.42 28.54
C SER A 329 10.18 -40.22 27.26
N LYS A 330 9.39 -41.30 27.38
CA LYS A 330 8.93 -42.14 26.26
C LYS A 330 10.05 -42.64 25.33
N GLY A 331 11.23 -42.97 25.88
CA GLY A 331 12.35 -43.51 25.11
C GLY A 331 13.15 -42.46 24.31
N SER A 332 12.90 -41.17 24.51
CA SER A 332 13.77 -40.11 23.99
C SER A 332 15.10 -40.05 24.75
N LYS A 333 16.18 -39.59 24.09
CA LYS A 333 17.47 -39.28 24.75
C LYS A 333 17.46 -37.86 25.30
N GLU A 334 17.77 -37.71 26.59
CA GLU A 334 18.05 -36.42 27.24
C GLU A 334 19.55 -36.25 27.46
N TYR A 335 20.03 -35.01 27.56
CA TYR A 335 21.44 -34.73 27.79
C TYR A 335 21.62 -33.72 28.91
N ARG A 336 22.64 -33.95 29.74
CA ARG A 336 23.13 -33.01 30.75
C ARG A 336 24.48 -32.46 30.30
N LEU A 337 24.64 -31.16 30.45
CA LEU A 337 25.91 -30.47 30.32
C LEU A 337 26.30 -29.95 31.71
N THR A 338 27.54 -30.21 32.12
CA THR A 338 28.08 -29.84 33.44
C THR A 338 29.40 -29.11 33.27
N LEU A 339 29.59 -27.97 33.95
CA LEU A 339 30.86 -27.24 33.94
C LEU A 339 31.98 -28.05 34.58
N VAL A 340 33.14 -28.09 33.93
CA VAL A 340 34.41 -28.63 34.45
C VAL A 340 35.39 -27.48 34.72
N ASP A 341 35.43 -26.50 33.81
CA ASP A 341 36.07 -25.19 34.01
C ASP A 341 34.99 -24.13 34.30
N PHE A 342 35.24 -23.28 35.29
CA PHE A 342 34.31 -22.23 35.72
C PHE A 342 34.48 -20.89 34.97
N VAL A 343 35.52 -20.73 34.15
CA VAL A 343 35.81 -19.48 33.43
C VAL A 343 35.29 -19.56 31.98
N LEU A 344 33.99 -19.30 31.81
CA LEU A 344 33.34 -19.14 30.49
C LEU A 344 32.80 -17.72 30.32
N ASP A 345 33.51 -16.89 29.55
CA ASP A 345 33.19 -15.47 29.31
C ASP A 345 32.12 -15.25 28.21
N GLU A 346 31.38 -16.29 27.86
CA GLU A 346 30.34 -16.24 26.83
C GLU A 346 28.95 -16.07 27.41
N LYS A 347 28.32 -14.91 27.14
CA LYS A 347 27.00 -14.52 27.68
C LYS A 347 25.92 -15.58 27.47
N LEU A 348 25.85 -16.21 26.29
CA LEU A 348 24.88 -17.27 26.01
C LEU A 348 25.14 -18.53 26.85
N ILE A 349 26.40 -18.93 26.99
CA ILE A 349 26.76 -20.12 27.77
C ILE A 349 26.51 -19.86 29.26
N ALA A 350 26.94 -18.71 29.78
CA ALA A 350 26.63 -18.27 31.14
C ALA A 350 25.11 -18.20 31.40
N PHE A 351 24.32 -17.73 30.42
CA PHE A 351 22.85 -17.74 30.51
C PHE A 351 22.27 -19.16 30.58
N LEU A 352 22.76 -20.10 29.75
CA LEU A 352 22.31 -21.49 29.77
C LEU A 352 22.64 -22.19 31.11
N PHE A 353 23.81 -21.94 31.69
CA PHE A 353 24.16 -22.53 32.99
C PHE A 353 23.46 -21.86 34.17
N ASN A 354 23.31 -20.53 34.18
CA ASN A 354 22.78 -19.78 35.33
C ASN A 354 21.25 -19.62 35.32
N GLU A 355 20.63 -19.26 34.19
CA GLU A 355 19.19 -18.95 34.10
C GLU A 355 18.34 -20.17 33.72
N VAL A 356 18.92 -21.10 32.94
CA VAL A 356 18.26 -22.38 32.57
C VAL A 356 18.70 -23.54 33.47
N GLY A 357 19.93 -23.49 33.99
CA GLY A 357 20.54 -24.51 34.84
C GLY A 357 20.42 -24.23 36.35
N ASP A 358 21.49 -24.54 37.06
CA ASP A 358 21.69 -24.32 38.51
C ASP A 358 23.05 -23.65 38.81
N GLY A 359 23.66 -23.02 37.80
CA GLY A 359 25.01 -22.46 37.84
C GLY A 359 26.13 -23.48 37.67
N LYS A 360 25.83 -24.79 37.71
CA LYS A 360 26.82 -25.87 37.46
C LYS A 360 26.43 -26.79 36.32
N SER A 361 25.13 -27.06 36.16
CA SER A 361 24.61 -27.94 35.11
C SER A 361 23.24 -27.54 34.59
N PHE A 362 22.98 -27.85 33.32
CA PHE A 362 21.63 -27.79 32.75
C PHE A 362 21.33 -29.04 31.91
N THR A 363 20.05 -29.27 31.59
CA THR A 363 19.64 -30.36 30.70
C THR A 363 18.78 -29.85 29.56
N THR A 364 18.72 -30.59 28.44
CA THR A 364 17.85 -30.24 27.30
C THR A 364 16.37 -30.19 27.69
N GLN A 365 15.95 -30.93 28.74
CA GLN A 365 14.61 -30.82 29.32
C GLN A 365 14.41 -29.53 30.14
N LYS A 366 15.39 -29.11 30.96
CA LYS A 366 15.33 -27.80 31.65
C LYS A 366 15.18 -26.67 30.63
N LEU A 367 15.98 -26.68 29.55
CA LEU A 367 15.90 -25.73 28.42
C LEU A 367 14.52 -25.67 27.78
N ARG A 368 13.99 -26.83 27.34
CA ARG A 368 12.64 -26.93 26.75
C ARG A 368 11.54 -26.47 27.72
N ARG A 369 11.67 -26.74 29.03
CA ARG A 369 10.73 -26.28 30.06
C ARG A 369 10.81 -24.76 30.26
N TYR A 370 12.01 -24.18 30.24
CA TYR A 370 12.23 -22.75 30.40
C TYR A 370 11.59 -21.94 29.25
N GLY A 371 11.75 -22.38 28.00
CA GLY A 371 11.15 -21.72 26.82
C GLY A 371 9.62 -21.81 26.66
N LYS A 372 8.89 -22.46 27.59
CA LYS A 372 7.43 -22.63 27.50
C LYS A 372 6.60 -21.35 27.64
N ARG A 373 7.18 -20.23 28.11
CA ARG A 373 6.47 -18.95 28.29
C ARG A 373 7.10 -17.90 27.38
N ALA A 374 6.28 -17.04 26.77
CA ALA A 374 6.76 -16.01 25.84
C ALA A 374 7.92 -15.17 26.41
N ARG A 375 7.83 -14.71 27.66
CA ARG A 375 8.88 -13.90 28.31
C ARG A 375 10.22 -14.63 28.49
N THR A 376 10.21 -15.93 28.82
CA THR A 376 11.44 -16.71 28.99
C THR A 376 11.99 -17.19 27.65
N SER A 377 11.10 -17.54 26.71
CA SER A 377 11.42 -17.78 25.30
C SER A 377 12.14 -16.59 24.67
N GLN A 378 11.63 -15.37 24.89
CA GLN A 378 12.27 -14.11 24.50
C GLN A 378 13.65 -13.94 25.13
N LYS A 379 13.82 -14.17 26.45
CA LYS A 379 15.17 -14.11 27.08
C LYS A 379 16.19 -15.05 26.41
N ILE A 380 15.80 -16.28 26.06
CA ILE A 380 16.68 -17.22 25.33
C ILE A 380 16.99 -16.65 23.95
N ASN A 381 15.97 -16.17 23.23
CA ASN A 381 16.12 -15.57 21.91
C ASN A 381 17.07 -14.37 21.93
N ASP A 382 16.97 -13.49 22.91
CA ASP A 382 17.81 -12.29 23.03
C ASP A 382 19.27 -12.67 23.28
N ALA A 383 19.53 -13.60 24.22
CA ALA A 383 20.88 -14.10 24.52
C ALA A 383 21.50 -14.85 23.32
N TYR A 384 20.68 -15.63 22.60
CA TYR A 384 21.08 -16.36 21.41
C TYR A 384 21.37 -15.43 20.22
N SER A 385 20.48 -14.48 19.95
CA SER A 385 20.63 -13.47 18.89
C SER A 385 21.90 -12.64 19.12
N ALA A 386 22.20 -12.27 20.37
CA ALA A 386 23.43 -11.55 20.71
C ALA A 386 24.70 -12.38 20.47
N TRP A 387 24.68 -13.69 20.73
CA TRP A 387 25.78 -14.60 20.42
C TRP A 387 25.94 -14.80 18.91
N GLN A 388 24.84 -15.03 18.19
CA GLN A 388 24.80 -15.11 16.73
C GLN A 388 25.38 -13.84 16.07
N GLU A 389 24.98 -12.66 16.56
CA GLU A 389 25.49 -11.37 16.09
C GLU A 389 26.97 -11.18 16.44
N ALA A 390 27.43 -11.63 17.62
CA ALA A 390 28.85 -11.57 17.99
C ALA A 390 29.73 -12.43 17.06
N VAL A 391 29.35 -13.69 16.82
CA VAL A 391 30.05 -14.60 15.89
C VAL A 391 30.06 -14.01 14.47
N TYR A 392 28.92 -13.53 13.99
CA TYR A 392 28.80 -12.95 12.65
C TYR A 392 29.58 -11.63 12.51
N THR A 393 29.58 -10.77 13.53
CA THR A 393 30.38 -9.53 13.59
C THR A 393 31.88 -9.83 13.58
N GLY A 394 32.30 -10.91 14.23
CA GLY A 394 33.67 -11.42 14.16
C GLY A 394 34.17 -11.65 12.73
N LEU A 395 33.30 -12.11 11.81
CA LEU A 395 33.66 -12.27 10.39
C LEU A 395 34.01 -10.95 9.69
N PHE A 396 33.44 -9.82 10.12
CA PHE A 396 33.76 -8.50 9.59
C PHE A 396 35.04 -7.94 10.22
N GLN A 397 35.24 -8.17 11.53
CA GLN A 397 36.46 -7.76 12.24
C GLN A 397 37.70 -8.49 11.71
N GLN A 398 37.57 -9.79 11.41
CA GLN A 398 38.62 -10.62 10.80
C GLN A 398 38.76 -10.41 9.28
N GLY A 399 38.02 -9.45 8.69
CA GLY A 399 38.15 -9.08 7.28
C GLY A 399 37.62 -10.10 6.27
N TYR A 400 36.89 -11.15 6.69
CA TYR A 400 36.28 -12.12 5.79
C TYR A 400 35.02 -11.57 5.10
N LEU A 401 34.21 -10.78 5.83
CA LEU A 401 33.03 -10.11 5.27
C LEU A 401 33.24 -8.59 5.22
N SER A 402 32.69 -7.94 4.18
CA SER A 402 32.79 -6.50 3.99
C SER A 402 31.46 -5.81 4.27
N LYS A 403 31.43 -4.96 5.31
CA LYS A 403 30.26 -4.14 5.64
C LYS A 403 29.89 -3.21 4.48
N THR A 404 30.87 -2.70 3.72
CA THR A 404 30.63 -1.87 2.52
C THR A 404 29.89 -2.62 1.42
N GLN A 405 30.25 -3.88 1.17
CA GLN A 405 29.56 -4.71 0.17
C GLN A 405 28.15 -5.12 0.65
N GLN A 406 28.03 -5.50 1.93
CA GLN A 406 26.75 -5.81 2.57
C GLN A 406 25.79 -4.61 2.53
N ASP A 407 26.26 -3.42 2.91
CA ASP A 407 25.52 -2.16 2.84
C ASP A 407 25.10 -1.80 1.43
N ALA A 408 25.98 -1.99 0.43
CA ALA A 408 25.64 -1.80 -0.97
C ALA A 408 24.53 -2.80 -1.40
N GLY A 409 24.63 -4.04 -0.95
CA GLY A 409 23.59 -5.07 -0.94
C GLY A 409 22.23 -4.54 -0.47
N THR A 410 22.17 -4.12 0.79
CA THR A 410 20.96 -3.64 1.46
C THR A 410 20.40 -2.37 0.82
N LYS A 411 21.25 -1.40 0.50
CA LYS A 411 20.85 -0.13 -0.16
C LYS A 411 20.31 -0.35 -1.57
N PHE A 412 20.80 -1.35 -2.30
CA PHE A 412 20.21 -1.73 -3.59
C PHE A 412 18.86 -2.43 -3.39
N ASN A 413 18.78 -3.41 -2.48
CA ASN A 413 17.52 -4.12 -2.20
C ASN A 413 16.41 -3.14 -1.81
N LEU A 414 16.71 -2.15 -0.96
CA LEU A 414 15.76 -1.10 -0.57
C LEU A 414 15.30 -0.26 -1.77
N LYS A 415 16.21 0.17 -2.64
CA LYS A 415 15.87 0.90 -3.88
C LYS A 415 15.01 0.06 -4.83
N LEU A 416 15.28 -1.25 -4.92
CA LEU A 416 14.53 -2.17 -5.75
C LEU A 416 13.12 -2.42 -5.20
N ILE A 417 12.97 -2.58 -3.88
CA ILE A 417 11.66 -2.67 -3.21
C ILE A 417 10.87 -1.38 -3.42
N LEU A 418 11.48 -0.21 -3.21
CA LEU A 418 10.85 1.09 -3.46
C LEU A 418 10.47 1.26 -4.95
N GLY A 419 11.28 0.75 -5.87
CA GLY A 419 11.00 0.71 -7.31
C GLY A 419 9.76 -0.13 -7.61
N ILE A 420 9.73 -1.39 -7.18
CA ILE A 420 8.58 -2.30 -7.36
C ILE A 420 7.31 -1.70 -6.75
N VAL A 421 7.39 -1.15 -5.53
CA VAL A 421 6.25 -0.51 -4.87
C VAL A 421 5.77 0.69 -5.70
N ALA A 422 6.66 1.55 -6.20
CA ALA A 422 6.30 2.67 -7.06
C ALA A 422 5.68 2.21 -8.41
N THR A 423 6.21 1.15 -9.03
CA THR A 423 5.68 0.55 -10.27
C THR A 423 4.30 -0.07 -10.05
N ILE A 424 4.04 -0.69 -8.89
CA ILE A 424 2.71 -1.18 -8.50
C ILE A 424 1.75 0.01 -8.32
N PHE A 425 2.09 1.02 -7.51
CA PHE A 425 1.21 2.17 -7.30
C PHE A 425 0.93 2.96 -8.59
N LEU A 426 1.94 3.12 -9.45
CA LEU A 426 1.78 3.76 -10.75
C LEU A 426 0.90 2.91 -11.68
N GLY A 427 1.15 1.61 -11.78
CA GLY A 427 0.35 0.69 -12.60
C GLY A 427 -1.11 0.60 -12.15
N LEU A 428 -1.37 0.60 -10.84
CA LEU A 428 -2.72 0.67 -10.27
C LEU A 428 -3.39 2.03 -10.54
N GLY A 429 -2.67 3.15 -10.34
CA GLY A 429 -3.18 4.48 -10.69
C GLY A 429 -3.55 4.59 -12.18
N LEU A 430 -2.71 4.05 -13.06
CA LEU A 430 -2.97 3.97 -14.50
C LEU A 430 -4.11 3.01 -14.83
N PHE A 431 -4.30 1.91 -14.09
CA PHE A 431 -5.42 0.99 -14.26
C PHE A 431 -6.77 1.67 -14.02
N PHE A 432 -6.88 2.53 -12.99
CA PHE A 432 -8.09 3.30 -12.73
C PHE A 432 -8.38 4.37 -13.79
N LEU A 433 -7.36 4.84 -14.52
CA LEU A 433 -7.52 5.77 -15.65
C LEU A 433 -7.80 5.03 -16.98
N ASN A 434 -7.17 3.87 -17.19
CA ASN A 434 -7.43 2.92 -18.27
C ASN A 434 -6.99 1.49 -17.87
N GLN A 435 -7.97 0.59 -17.77
CA GLN A 435 -7.78 -0.80 -17.35
C GLN A 435 -6.75 -1.57 -18.19
N GLY A 436 -6.80 -1.45 -19.53
CA GLY A 436 -5.89 -2.16 -20.42
C GLY A 436 -4.45 -1.67 -20.32
N PHE A 437 -4.26 -0.35 -20.20
CA PHE A 437 -2.92 0.24 -20.14
C PHE A 437 -2.21 -0.01 -18.81
N GLY A 438 -2.94 0.07 -17.68
CA GLY A 438 -2.39 -0.28 -16.36
C GLY A 438 -1.93 -1.73 -16.29
N LEU A 439 -2.72 -2.67 -16.85
CA LEU A 439 -2.34 -4.09 -16.94
C LEU A 439 -1.10 -4.30 -17.81
N ILE A 440 -1.00 -3.68 -18.98
CA ILE A 440 0.19 -3.79 -19.85
C ILE A 440 1.45 -3.31 -19.12
N CYS A 441 1.35 -2.21 -18.37
CA CYS A 441 2.46 -1.70 -17.56
C CYS A 441 2.88 -2.71 -16.48
N LEU A 442 1.94 -3.25 -15.70
CA LEU A 442 2.25 -4.25 -14.66
C LEU A 442 2.83 -5.54 -15.24
N LEU A 443 2.28 -6.04 -16.35
CA LEU A 443 2.69 -7.29 -17.00
C LEU A 443 4.06 -7.20 -17.69
N ILE A 444 4.52 -6.01 -18.08
CA ILE A 444 5.85 -5.82 -18.69
C ILE A 444 6.90 -5.43 -17.64
N TRP A 445 6.58 -4.47 -16.76
CA TRP A 445 7.59 -3.89 -15.86
C TRP A 445 7.88 -4.76 -14.64
N LEU A 446 6.87 -5.39 -14.02
CA LEU A 446 7.12 -6.23 -12.85
C LEU A 446 8.02 -7.45 -13.16
N PRO A 447 7.83 -8.21 -14.26
CA PRO A 447 8.77 -9.29 -14.60
C PRO A 447 10.18 -8.78 -14.87
N LEU A 448 10.34 -7.59 -15.46
CA LEU A 448 11.65 -7.00 -15.73
C LEU A 448 12.36 -6.60 -14.41
N GLU A 449 11.63 -5.98 -13.47
CA GLU A 449 12.14 -5.64 -12.14
C GLU A 449 12.49 -6.88 -11.31
N LEU A 450 11.65 -7.92 -11.36
CA LEU A 450 11.92 -9.22 -10.72
C LEU A 450 13.11 -9.94 -11.37
N MET A 451 13.29 -9.85 -12.68
CA MET A 451 14.46 -10.38 -13.38
C MET A 451 15.74 -9.64 -12.95
N VAL A 452 15.69 -8.31 -12.81
CA VAL A 452 16.81 -7.52 -12.27
C VAL A 452 17.07 -7.88 -10.80
N ALA A 453 16.03 -8.11 -9.99
CA ALA A 453 16.14 -8.58 -8.62
C ALA A 453 16.81 -9.95 -8.51
N LEU A 454 16.46 -10.88 -9.41
CA LEU A 454 17.06 -12.20 -9.51
C LEU A 454 18.54 -12.13 -9.91
N ILE A 455 18.85 -11.41 -11.00
CA ILE A 455 20.24 -11.23 -11.47
C ILE A 455 21.09 -10.55 -10.38
N TRP A 456 20.54 -9.56 -9.68
CA TRP A 456 21.17 -8.93 -8.53
C TRP A 456 21.39 -9.91 -7.37
N GLY A 457 20.35 -10.68 -7.01
CA GLY A 457 20.39 -11.68 -5.95
C GLY A 457 21.43 -12.78 -6.19
N LEU A 458 21.67 -13.13 -7.46
CA LEU A 458 22.71 -14.07 -7.88
C LEU A 458 24.12 -13.45 -7.94
N ARG A 459 24.24 -12.13 -8.11
CA ARG A 459 25.54 -11.44 -8.21
C ARG A 459 26.03 -10.84 -6.89
N LYS A 460 25.14 -10.44 -5.98
CA LYS A 460 25.51 -9.87 -4.68
C LYS A 460 26.31 -10.88 -3.85
N SER A 461 27.35 -10.39 -3.18
CA SER A 461 28.16 -11.15 -2.23
C SER A 461 28.68 -10.17 -1.18
N ALA A 462 28.78 -10.63 0.07
CA ALA A 462 29.35 -9.89 1.19
C ALA A 462 30.81 -10.29 1.48
N TYR A 463 31.37 -11.25 0.75
CA TYR A 463 32.72 -11.76 0.98
C TYR A 463 33.80 -10.81 0.46
N THR A 464 34.86 -10.62 1.24
CA THR A 464 36.13 -10.12 0.70
C THR A 464 36.80 -11.21 -0.14
N VAL A 465 37.92 -10.86 -0.82
CA VAL A 465 38.73 -11.85 -1.55
C VAL A 465 39.19 -12.99 -0.62
N GLN A 466 39.66 -12.63 0.58
CA GLN A 466 40.06 -13.57 1.62
C GLN A 466 38.87 -14.41 2.12
N GLY A 467 37.72 -13.78 2.41
CA GLY A 467 36.52 -14.50 2.84
C GLY A 467 35.98 -15.48 1.81
N ALA A 468 36.04 -15.14 0.52
CA ALA A 468 35.65 -16.04 -0.56
C ALA A 468 36.62 -17.23 -0.72
N GLN A 469 37.92 -17.03 -0.46
CA GLN A 469 38.91 -18.10 -0.43
C GLN A 469 38.70 -19.04 0.77
N GLU A 470 38.46 -18.51 1.97
CA GLU A 470 38.19 -19.32 3.16
C GLU A 470 36.85 -20.07 3.06
N ALA A 471 35.77 -19.41 2.61
CA ALA A 471 34.50 -20.10 2.33
C ALA A 471 34.63 -21.15 1.20
N THR A 472 35.57 -20.98 0.28
CA THR A 472 35.93 -22.01 -0.72
C THR A 472 36.60 -23.21 -0.06
N LYS A 473 37.57 -23.03 0.86
CA LYS A 473 38.16 -24.12 1.64
C LYS A 473 37.10 -24.85 2.47
N LEU A 474 36.20 -24.10 3.12
CA LEU A 474 35.09 -24.67 3.90
C LEU A 474 34.09 -25.46 3.05
N ASN A 475 33.88 -25.09 1.78
CA ASN A 475 33.12 -25.91 0.84
C ASN A 475 33.87 -27.21 0.45
N GLY A 476 35.19 -27.18 0.37
CA GLY A 476 36.03 -28.37 0.19
C GLY A 476 36.05 -29.30 1.40
N LEU A 477 36.07 -28.74 2.61
CA LEU A 477 35.95 -29.47 3.87
C LEU A 477 34.56 -30.09 4.02
N TYR A 478 33.50 -29.32 3.76
CA TYR A 478 32.13 -29.83 3.70
C TYR A 478 32.02 -31.00 2.69
N LYS A 479 32.62 -30.85 1.51
CA LYS A 479 32.63 -31.91 0.49
C LYS A 479 33.35 -33.17 0.97
N MET A 480 34.50 -33.03 1.62
CA MET A 480 35.26 -34.14 2.17
C MET A 480 34.44 -34.91 3.21
N LEU A 481 33.83 -34.21 4.17
CA LEU A 481 32.99 -34.82 5.22
C LEU A 481 31.70 -35.44 4.66
N ASP A 482 31.13 -34.86 3.60
CA ASP A 482 29.94 -35.41 2.92
C ASP A 482 30.29 -36.58 1.98
N GLU A 483 31.53 -36.71 1.53
CA GLU A 483 32.01 -37.81 0.67
C GLU A 483 32.85 -38.83 1.45
N ILE A 484 32.83 -38.77 2.79
CA ILE A 484 33.67 -39.59 3.70
C ILE A 484 33.51 -41.11 3.53
N GLY A 485 32.35 -41.58 3.04
CA GLY A 485 32.14 -43.00 2.74
C GLY A 485 32.83 -43.50 1.46
N ASN A 486 33.46 -42.61 0.68
CA ASN A 486 34.14 -42.95 -0.59
C ASN A 486 35.65 -43.18 -0.42
N PHE A 487 36.20 -42.95 0.77
CA PHE A 487 37.60 -43.19 1.14
C PHE A 487 37.66 -43.80 2.54
N ARG A 488 38.86 -44.20 3.00
CA ARG A 488 39.08 -44.74 4.35
C ARG A 488 39.48 -43.62 5.31
N PRO A 489 38.67 -43.26 6.31
CA PRO A 489 39.04 -42.24 7.30
C PRO A 489 40.42 -42.45 7.95
N LYS A 490 40.85 -43.71 8.12
CA LYS A 490 42.15 -44.06 8.71
C LYS A 490 43.36 -43.76 7.81
N GLU A 491 43.16 -43.63 6.50
CA GLU A 491 44.20 -43.22 5.54
C GLU A 491 44.34 -41.70 5.45
N VAL A 492 43.34 -40.95 5.93
CA VAL A 492 43.28 -39.48 5.89
C VAL A 492 43.86 -38.84 7.15
N GLY A 493 43.71 -39.48 8.32
CA GLY A 493 44.32 -39.00 9.54
C GLY A 493 43.96 -39.81 10.78
N ASP A 494 44.54 -39.42 11.91
CA ASP A 494 44.41 -40.10 13.19
C ASP A 494 43.13 -39.70 13.95
N ILE A 495 42.94 -40.33 15.11
CA ILE A 495 41.77 -40.10 15.97
C ILE A 495 41.72 -38.64 16.45
N ALA A 496 42.87 -37.99 16.67
CA ALA A 496 42.95 -36.60 17.10
C ALA A 496 42.44 -35.63 16.03
N LEU A 497 42.78 -35.84 14.75
CA LEU A 497 42.22 -35.10 13.63
C LEU A 497 40.69 -35.25 13.59
N TRP A 498 40.19 -36.48 13.71
CA TRP A 498 38.75 -36.74 13.65
C TRP A 498 37.97 -36.18 14.84
N GLU A 499 38.56 -36.12 16.04
CA GLU A 499 37.93 -35.45 17.20
C GLU A 499 37.84 -33.93 16.95
N THR A 500 38.88 -33.35 16.35
CA THR A 500 38.93 -31.94 15.96
C THR A 500 37.92 -31.60 14.85
N LEU A 501 37.68 -32.52 13.91
CA LEU A 501 36.74 -32.33 12.80
C LEU A 501 35.26 -32.56 13.17
N LEU A 502 34.98 -33.26 14.26
CA LEU A 502 33.63 -33.66 14.65
C LEU A 502 32.68 -32.47 14.97
N PRO A 503 33.12 -31.38 15.63
CA PRO A 503 32.31 -30.17 15.75
C PRO A 503 31.98 -29.53 14.40
N TYR A 504 32.94 -29.45 13.45
CA TYR A 504 32.67 -28.92 12.11
C TYR A 504 31.68 -29.79 11.34
N ALA A 505 31.80 -31.12 11.43
CA ALA A 505 30.79 -32.04 10.89
C ALA A 505 29.41 -31.79 11.50
N THR A 506 29.34 -31.51 12.81
CA THR A 506 28.09 -31.15 13.50
C THR A 506 27.51 -29.82 13.00
N ALA A 507 28.34 -28.78 12.89
CA ALA A 507 27.95 -27.47 12.37
C ALA A 507 27.50 -27.54 10.90
N PHE A 508 27.94 -28.54 10.15
CA PHE A 508 27.54 -28.78 8.77
C PHE A 508 26.36 -29.77 8.62
N GLY A 509 25.86 -30.36 9.70
CA GLY A 509 24.78 -31.35 9.66
C GLY A 509 25.19 -32.73 9.15
N LEU A 510 26.49 -33.06 9.23
CA LEU A 510 27.10 -34.28 8.71
C LEU A 510 27.61 -35.24 9.80
N SER A 511 27.42 -34.91 11.09
CA SER A 511 28.00 -35.67 12.21
C SER A 511 27.59 -37.14 12.24
N GLU A 512 26.34 -37.48 11.93
CA GLU A 512 25.89 -38.88 11.84
C GLU A 512 26.69 -39.67 10.79
N LYS A 513 26.86 -39.08 9.60
CA LYS A 513 27.57 -39.69 8.47
C LYS A 513 29.05 -39.92 8.79
N VAL A 514 29.68 -38.94 9.44
CA VAL A 514 31.08 -39.00 9.86
C VAL A 514 31.29 -40.05 10.95
N VAL A 515 30.45 -40.07 12.00
CA VAL A 515 30.54 -41.07 13.08
C VAL A 515 30.29 -42.50 12.55
N ALA A 516 29.35 -42.68 11.61
CA ALA A 516 29.11 -43.98 10.98
C ALA A 516 30.31 -44.49 10.16
N ALA A 517 30.98 -43.60 9.40
CA ALA A 517 32.19 -43.95 8.67
C ALA A 517 33.35 -44.31 9.63
N LEU A 518 33.58 -43.50 10.67
CA LEU A 518 34.62 -43.76 11.67
C LEU A 518 34.41 -45.08 12.42
N LYS A 519 33.17 -45.44 12.73
CA LYS A 519 32.82 -46.73 13.35
C LYS A 519 33.15 -47.96 12.47
N THR A 520 33.24 -47.76 11.17
CA THR A 520 33.52 -48.83 10.20
C THR A 520 35.03 -49.05 10.03
N ASP A 521 35.82 -48.00 10.16
CA ASP A 521 37.27 -47.98 9.81
C ASP A 521 38.21 -48.11 11.03
N PHE A 522 37.72 -47.83 12.24
CA PHE A 522 38.48 -47.87 13.49
C PHE A 522 37.80 -48.74 14.56
N SER A 523 38.58 -49.50 15.32
CA SER A 523 38.07 -50.37 16.39
C SER A 523 37.90 -49.66 17.73
N VAL A 524 36.98 -50.16 18.56
CA VAL A 524 36.70 -49.62 19.91
C VAL A 524 37.95 -49.60 20.82
N ALA A 525 38.85 -50.56 20.67
CA ALA A 525 40.09 -50.65 21.44
C ALA A 525 41.08 -49.53 21.08
N GLU A 526 41.17 -49.15 19.80
CA GLU A 526 42.04 -48.06 19.35
C GLU A 526 41.60 -46.71 19.92
N PHE A 527 40.28 -46.45 20.02
CA PHE A 527 39.77 -45.26 20.69
C PHE A 527 40.02 -45.27 22.20
N GLN A 528 39.87 -46.43 22.87
CA GLN A 528 40.12 -46.54 24.31
C GLN A 528 41.57 -46.22 24.68
N ALA A 529 42.53 -46.69 23.86
CA ALA A 529 43.95 -46.44 24.06
C ALA A 529 44.37 -44.99 23.77
N SER A 530 43.59 -44.26 22.97
CA SER A 530 43.94 -42.93 22.48
C SER A 530 43.56 -41.77 23.42
N GLY A 531 42.71 -41.99 24.42
CA GLY A 531 42.29 -40.94 25.38
C GLY A 531 41.31 -39.89 24.85
N HIS A 532 40.85 -40.03 23.61
CA HIS A 532 39.85 -39.16 22.94
C HIS A 532 38.42 -39.51 23.38
N GLU A 533 38.09 -39.12 24.62
CA GLU A 533 36.84 -39.49 25.30
C GLU A 533 35.57 -39.15 24.49
N LEU A 534 35.51 -38.01 23.80
CA LEU A 534 34.29 -37.59 23.08
C LEU A 534 34.00 -38.52 21.89
N LEU A 535 35.02 -38.86 21.10
CA LEU A 535 34.88 -39.84 20.03
C LEU A 535 34.62 -41.26 20.57
N TYR A 536 35.35 -41.67 21.61
CA TYR A 536 35.19 -42.96 22.27
C TYR A 536 33.73 -43.19 22.72
N TYR A 537 33.15 -42.25 23.47
CA TYR A 537 31.75 -42.30 23.88
C TYR A 537 30.79 -42.23 22.68
N SER A 538 31.08 -41.42 21.66
CA SER A 538 30.22 -41.32 20.47
C SER A 538 30.04 -42.65 19.73
N LEU A 539 31.12 -43.43 19.59
CA LEU A 539 31.13 -44.66 18.80
C LEU A 539 30.54 -45.86 19.56
N ILE A 540 30.68 -45.88 20.88
CA ILE A 540 30.22 -46.95 21.77
C ILE A 540 28.76 -46.74 22.19
N SER A 541 28.36 -45.51 22.55
CA SER A 541 27.01 -45.18 23.07
C SER A 541 25.95 -44.97 21.97
N HIS A 542 26.10 -45.66 20.83
CA HIS A 542 25.25 -45.53 19.65
C HIS A 542 25.09 -44.08 19.15
N ASN A 543 26.18 -43.50 18.64
CA ASN A 543 26.20 -42.20 17.95
C ASN A 543 25.78 -41.03 18.86
N MET A 544 26.43 -40.93 20.04
CA MET A 544 26.11 -39.92 21.06
C MET A 544 26.19 -38.50 20.51
N VAL A 545 27.16 -38.18 19.64
CA VAL A 545 27.34 -36.80 19.16
C VAL A 545 26.26 -36.35 18.18
N ALA A 546 25.86 -37.19 17.22
CA ALA A 546 24.75 -36.85 16.33
C ALA A 546 23.43 -36.77 17.09
N SER A 547 23.16 -37.75 17.96
CA SER A 547 21.93 -37.79 18.76
C SER A 547 21.87 -36.73 19.87
N PHE A 548 23.01 -36.24 20.36
CA PHE A 548 23.11 -35.02 21.16
C PHE A 548 22.72 -33.80 20.34
N SER A 549 23.35 -33.60 19.18
CA SER A 549 23.10 -32.44 18.32
C SER A 549 21.61 -32.33 17.97
N GLU A 550 20.98 -33.43 17.53
CA GLU A 550 19.56 -33.49 17.19
C GLU A 550 18.63 -33.20 18.39
N SER A 551 18.95 -33.75 19.57
CA SER A 551 18.14 -33.56 20.80
C SER A 551 18.27 -32.15 21.37
N PHE A 552 19.48 -31.59 21.32
CA PHE A 552 19.76 -30.22 21.74
C PHE A 552 19.11 -29.21 20.78
N ASP A 553 19.37 -29.33 19.47
CA ASP A 553 18.84 -28.47 18.41
C ASP A 553 17.30 -28.37 18.49
N ARG A 554 16.60 -29.51 18.49
CA ARG A 554 15.13 -29.55 18.67
C ARG A 554 14.66 -28.93 19.98
N SER A 555 15.35 -29.20 21.10
CA SER A 555 14.97 -28.66 22.41
C SER A 555 15.21 -27.14 22.50
N PHE A 556 16.21 -26.65 21.77
CA PHE A 556 16.58 -25.25 21.66
C PHE A 556 15.61 -24.51 20.74
N GLU A 557 15.35 -24.98 19.52
CA GLU A 557 14.35 -24.40 18.63
C GLU A 557 12.95 -24.38 19.26
N GLN A 558 12.52 -25.49 19.89
CA GLN A 558 11.24 -25.53 20.61
C GLN A 558 11.17 -24.53 21.78
N SER A 559 12.32 -24.09 22.32
CA SER A 559 12.36 -23.06 23.35
C SER A 559 12.10 -21.63 22.81
N LEU A 560 12.12 -21.44 21.48
CA LEU A 560 11.97 -20.15 20.78
C LEU A 560 10.59 -19.96 20.11
N THR A 561 9.77 -21.00 19.98
CA THR A 561 8.55 -20.96 19.13
C THR A 561 7.39 -20.12 19.67
N ASN A 562 7.39 -19.72 20.94
CA ASN A 562 6.26 -19.03 21.59
C ASN A 562 6.25 -17.49 21.41
N TYR A 563 7.00 -16.98 20.42
CA TYR A 563 7.27 -15.55 20.23
C TYR A 563 6.43 -14.86 19.11
N SER A 564 5.81 -15.61 18.19
CA SER A 564 5.32 -15.04 16.91
C SER A 564 3.86 -15.37 16.56
N ALA A 565 2.89 -14.49 16.90
CA ALA A 565 1.50 -14.61 16.42
C ALA A 565 0.64 -13.31 16.48
N SER A 566 0.62 -12.52 15.38
CA SER A 566 -0.37 -11.47 14.99
C SER A 566 0.16 -10.73 13.73
N SER A 567 -0.57 -10.23 12.71
CA SER A 567 -2.02 -10.00 12.50
C SER A 567 -2.41 -9.69 11.01
N SER A 568 -3.59 -10.18 10.57
CA SER A 568 -4.67 -9.48 9.78
C SER A 568 -4.60 -9.20 8.24
N SER A 569 -5.75 -8.75 7.64
CA SER A 569 -6.20 -9.00 6.22
C SER A 569 -7.09 -7.88 5.53
N SER A 570 -7.28 -7.90 4.18
CA SER A 570 -8.41 -7.34 3.31
C SER A 570 -8.69 -5.79 3.15
N SER A 571 -9.39 -5.19 2.13
CA SER A 571 -9.72 -5.50 0.68
C SER A 571 -10.50 -4.36 -0.13
N SER A 572 -10.39 -4.35 -1.50
CA SER A 572 -11.41 -4.08 -2.60
C SER A 572 -12.14 -2.71 -2.98
N GLY A 573 -12.03 -2.22 -4.26
CA GLY A 573 -13.08 -1.57 -5.17
C GLY A 573 -13.30 -0.01 -5.32
N SER A 574 -14.16 0.61 -6.21
CA SER A 574 -14.26 0.61 -7.73
C SER A 574 -15.25 1.65 -8.45
N SER A 575 -14.84 2.34 -9.56
CA SER A 575 -15.60 2.94 -10.75
C SER A 575 -16.41 4.30 -10.76
N GLY A 576 -16.74 4.92 -11.95
CA GLY A 576 -17.20 6.35 -12.16
C GLY A 576 -18.02 6.77 -13.47
N GLY A 577 -17.97 8.03 -14.02
CA GLY A 577 -18.76 8.50 -15.23
C GLY A 577 -18.62 9.96 -15.83
N PHE A 578 -19.44 10.33 -16.87
CA PHE A 578 -19.92 11.65 -17.49
C PHE A 578 -19.12 12.67 -18.38
N SER A 579 -19.81 13.71 -18.94
CA SER A 579 -19.37 14.74 -19.95
C SER A 579 -20.19 16.06 -19.90
N GLY A 580 -19.72 17.17 -20.52
CA GLY A 580 -20.40 18.49 -20.49
C GLY A 580 -20.13 19.44 -21.69
N GLY A 581 -21.04 20.43 -21.85
CA GLY A 581 -21.11 21.47 -22.89
C GLY A 581 -21.84 22.74 -22.39
N ASN A 582 -22.46 23.55 -23.28
CA ASN A 582 -23.26 24.75 -22.95
C ASN A 582 -24.17 25.14 -24.14
N SER A 583 -25.49 24.98 -24.03
CA SER A 583 -26.49 25.25 -25.07
C SER A 583 -27.10 26.66 -25.06
N GLY A 584 -26.79 27.49 -24.06
CA GLY A 584 -27.18 28.90 -24.04
C GLY A 584 -28.59 29.18 -23.49
N GLY A 585 -29.09 28.31 -22.61
CA GLY A 585 -30.36 28.45 -21.93
C GLY A 585 -30.44 29.62 -20.94
N PHE A 586 -31.67 29.99 -20.59
CA PHE A 586 -31.94 31.09 -19.65
C PHE A 586 -31.55 30.74 -18.22
N GLY A 587 -31.46 31.74 -17.34
CA GLY A 587 -31.22 31.52 -15.90
C GLY A 587 -29.76 31.41 -15.47
N GLY A 588 -28.80 31.74 -16.34
CA GLY A 588 -27.35 31.60 -16.09
C GLY A 588 -26.87 32.12 -14.73
N GLY A 589 -27.14 33.38 -14.39
CA GLY A 589 -26.71 33.97 -13.11
C GLY A 589 -27.51 33.56 -11.87
N SER A 590 -28.34 32.52 -11.94
CA SER A 590 -29.12 32.05 -10.77
C SER A 590 -28.20 31.48 -9.69
N GLY A 591 -28.48 31.77 -8.42
CA GLY A 591 -27.67 31.28 -7.31
C GLY A 591 -28.06 31.86 -5.97
N GLY A 592 -27.30 31.57 -4.92
CA GLY A 592 -27.64 31.96 -3.57
C GLY A 592 -26.50 31.77 -2.57
N GLY A 593 -26.80 32.17 -1.33
CA GLY A 593 -25.90 32.08 -0.18
C GLY A 593 -26.60 32.53 1.10
N ALA A 594 -25.86 32.62 2.20
CA ALA A 594 -26.36 33.06 3.51
C ALA A 594 -25.93 34.48 3.89
N PHE A 595 -26.53 35.00 4.96
CA PHE A 595 -26.24 36.28 5.62
C PHE A 595 -26.70 36.24 7.09
#